data_AF-A0A182EI49-F1
#
_entry.id   AF-A0A182EI49-F1
#
_cell.length_a   1.000
_cell.length_b   1.000
_cell.length_c   1.000
_cell.angle_alpha   90.00
_cell.angle_beta   90.00
_cell.angle_gamma   90.00
#
_symmetry.space_group_name_H-M   'P 1'
#
loop_
_entity.id
_entity.type
_entity.pdbx_description
1 polymer ?
#
loop_
_entity_poly.entity_id
_entity_poly.type
_entity_poly.pdbx_seq_one_letter_code
_entity_poly.pdbx_strand_id
1 'polypeptide(L)'
;EFPKSKVEYPAWQIQDFDPCRIMHMTIYTGLGRNQLRKRLIERLHLFADDQMPTFVQKNIGNQMEQVQRVAKRSDEYTAEERAKFPRLFKFKDDHFIDWERPVESPGHWTGKDRSPFNPYYQNKS
;
A
#
# COMPACT_ATOMS: atom_id res chain seq x y z
N GLU A 1 -24.30 -12.89 21.83
CA GLU A 1 -22.92 -13.16 21.40
C GLU A 1 -22.45 -14.44 22.06
N PHE A 2 -21.72 -15.29 21.34
CA PHE A 2 -21.19 -16.51 21.94
C PHE A 2 -19.88 -16.18 22.68
N PRO A 3 -19.61 -16.77 23.86
CA PRO A 3 -18.35 -16.55 24.55
C PRO A 3 -17.18 -16.95 23.64
N LYS A 4 -16.15 -16.10 23.56
CA LYS A 4 -14.94 -16.26 22.70
C LYS A 4 -15.20 -16.24 21.18
N SER A 5 -16.32 -15.69 20.70
CA SER A 5 -16.59 -15.59 19.26
C SER A 5 -15.96 -14.36 18.57
N LYS A 6 -15.26 -13.50 19.30
CA LYS A 6 -14.61 -12.32 18.71
C LYS A 6 -13.39 -12.79 17.92
N VAL A 7 -13.39 -12.49 16.62
CA VAL A 7 -12.26 -12.74 15.73
C VAL A 7 -11.88 -11.43 15.06
N GLU A 8 -10.58 -11.15 15.01
CA GLU A 8 -10.02 -9.97 14.34
C GLU A 8 -9.22 -10.47 13.14
N TYR A 9 -9.60 -10.02 11.94
CA TYR A 9 -8.92 -10.35 10.70
C TYR A 9 -8.19 -9.11 10.17
N PRO A 10 -6.91 -9.23 9.77
CA PRO A 10 -6.23 -8.17 9.04
C PRO A 10 -6.89 -7.96 7.68
N ALA A 11 -6.81 -6.73 7.16
CA ALA A 11 -7.48 -6.34 5.91
C ALA A 11 -7.11 -7.25 4.72
N TRP A 12 -5.84 -7.67 4.61
CA TRP A 12 -5.39 -8.54 3.52
C TRP A 12 -6.09 -9.91 3.54
N GLN A 13 -6.35 -10.51 4.72
CA GLN A 13 -7.08 -11.78 4.81
C GLN A 13 -8.53 -11.64 4.37
N ILE A 14 -9.15 -10.49 4.66
CA ILE A 14 -10.51 -10.18 4.19
C ILE A 14 -10.51 -10.03 2.67
N GLN A 15 -9.52 -9.31 2.11
CA GLN A 15 -9.40 -9.09 0.67
C GLN A 15 -9.18 -10.39 -0.10
N ASP A 16 -8.36 -11.30 0.42
CA ASP A 16 -8.09 -12.61 -0.20
C ASP A 16 -9.36 -13.49 -0.23
N PHE A 17 -10.20 -13.39 0.80
CA PHE A 17 -11.44 -14.16 0.89
C PHE A 17 -12.59 -13.54 0.08
N ASP A 18 -12.80 -12.23 0.21
CA ASP A 18 -13.83 -11.48 -0.51
C ASP A 18 -13.27 -10.08 -0.87
N PRO A 19 -12.83 -9.88 -2.13
CA PRO A 19 -12.19 -8.64 -2.56
C PRO A 19 -13.13 -7.42 -2.57
N CYS A 20 -14.45 -7.62 -2.52
CA CYS A 20 -15.43 -6.54 -2.47
C CYS A 20 -15.81 -6.16 -1.03
N ARG A 21 -15.43 -6.96 -0.04
CA ARG A 21 -15.92 -6.84 1.34
C ARG A 21 -15.53 -5.52 1.99
N ILE A 22 -14.28 -5.09 1.81
CA ILE A 22 -13.75 -3.87 2.43
C ILE A 22 -14.55 -2.66 1.93
N MET A 23 -14.73 -2.55 0.61
CA MET A 23 -15.50 -1.45 0.00
C MET A 23 -16.96 -1.46 0.44
N HIS A 24 -17.59 -2.63 0.47
CA HIS A 24 -18.95 -2.79 0.97
C HIS A 24 -19.08 -2.31 2.43
N MET A 25 -18.16 -2.72 3.31
CA MET A 25 -18.18 -2.32 4.72
C MET A 25 -17.98 -0.81 4.90
N THR A 26 -17.05 -0.22 4.15
CA THR A 26 -16.78 1.22 4.17
C THR A 26 -18.01 2.02 3.74
N ILE A 27 -18.63 1.67 2.62
CA ILE A 27 -19.84 2.35 2.12
C ILE A 27 -21.00 2.15 3.10
N TYR A 28 -21.22 0.92 3.57
CA TYR A 28 -22.29 0.62 4.52
C TYR A 28 -22.15 1.43 5.82
N THR A 29 -20.92 1.64 6.29
CA THR A 29 -20.62 2.48 7.45
C THR A 29 -20.83 3.96 7.14
N GLY A 30 -20.38 4.43 5.98
CA GLY A 30 -20.53 5.81 5.51
C GLY A 30 -21.98 6.26 5.31
N LEU A 31 -22.90 5.34 5.02
CA LEU A 31 -24.34 5.63 4.95
C LEU A 31 -24.97 5.98 6.31
N GLY A 32 -24.26 5.81 7.43
CA GLY A 32 -24.75 6.09 8.77
C GLY A 32 -25.79 5.08 9.28
N ARG A 33 -26.53 5.44 10.34
CA ARG A 33 -27.55 4.58 10.95
C ARG A 33 -28.95 5.08 10.58
N ASN A 34 -29.49 4.58 9.45
CA ASN A 34 -30.84 4.91 9.00
C ASN A 34 -31.55 3.67 8.41
N GLN A 35 -32.86 3.77 8.22
CA GLN A 35 -33.68 2.67 7.67
C GLN A 35 -33.47 2.46 6.16
N LEU A 36 -33.03 3.50 5.45
CA LEU A 36 -32.80 3.44 3.99
C LEU A 36 -31.52 2.69 3.64
N ARG A 37 -30.58 2.53 4.57
CA ARG A 37 -29.27 1.93 4.34
C ARG A 37 -29.35 0.56 3.68
N LYS A 38 -30.29 -0.28 4.09
CA LYS A 38 -30.50 -1.61 3.47
C LYS A 38 -30.93 -1.51 2.01
N ARG A 39 -31.82 -0.58 1.68
CA ARG A 39 -32.24 -0.33 0.30
C ARG A 39 -31.13 0.27 -0.55
N LEU A 40 -30.33 1.15 0.03
CA LEU A 40 -29.22 1.80 -0.69
C LEU A 40 -28.09 0.81 -0.99
N ILE A 41 -27.79 -0.11 -0.08
CA ILE A 41 -26.74 -1.13 -0.31
C ILE A 41 -27.13 -2.14 -1.39
N GLU A 42 -28.43 -2.44 -1.55
CA GLU A 42 -28.93 -3.29 -2.64
C GLU A 42 -28.73 -2.67 -4.05
N ARG A 43 -28.54 -1.35 -4.12
CA ARG A 43 -28.28 -0.61 -5.37
C ARG A 43 -26.78 -0.43 -5.64
N LEU A 44 -25.93 -0.85 -4.71
CA LEU A 44 -24.48 -0.83 -4.88
C LEU A 44 -24.05 -2.08 -5.64
N HIS A 45 -23.39 -1.88 -6.78
CA HIS A 45 -22.77 -2.95 -7.55
C HIS A 45 -21.25 -2.82 -7.41
N LEU A 46 -20.62 -3.82 -6.80
CA LEU A 46 -19.15 -3.93 -6.70
C LEU A 46 -18.68 -5.09 -7.57
N PHE A 47 -17.57 -4.87 -8.27
CA PHE A 47 -16.88 -5.86 -9.07
C PHE A 47 -15.43 -5.92 -8.59
N ALA A 48 -14.88 -7.12 -8.44
CA ALA A 48 -13.50 -7.31 -7.97
C ALA A 48 -12.48 -6.84 -9.02
N ASP A 49 -12.79 -7.09 -10.28
CA ASP A 49 -11.98 -6.78 -11.44
C ASP A 49 -12.76 -5.89 -12.42
N ASP A 50 -12.18 -5.64 -13.59
CA ASP A 50 -12.75 -4.80 -14.65
C ASP A 50 -13.92 -5.46 -15.41
N GLN A 51 -14.27 -6.71 -15.07
CA GLN A 51 -15.34 -7.45 -15.73
C GLN A 51 -16.70 -7.14 -15.12
N MET A 52 -17.57 -6.50 -15.90
CA MET A 52 -18.91 -6.08 -15.49
C MET A 52 -19.98 -6.68 -16.42
N PRO A 53 -21.16 -7.11 -15.91
CA PRO A 53 -22.24 -7.60 -16.76
C PRO A 53 -22.72 -6.59 -17.81
N THR A 54 -23.08 -7.08 -18.99
CA THR A 54 -23.48 -6.25 -20.14
C THR A 54 -24.68 -5.35 -19.84
N PHE A 55 -25.62 -5.80 -19.00
CA PHE A 55 -26.77 -5.00 -18.62
C PHE A 55 -26.38 -3.78 -17.76
N VAL A 56 -25.33 -3.88 -16.94
CA VAL A 56 -24.85 -2.74 -16.14
C VAL A 56 -24.12 -1.77 -17.06
N GLN A 57 -23.23 -2.28 -17.92
CA GLN A 57 -22.50 -1.46 -18.90
C GLN A 57 -23.41 -0.57 -19.75
N LYS A 58 -24.51 -1.14 -20.27
CA LYS A 58 -25.48 -0.40 -21.11
C LYS A 58 -26.23 0.72 -20.37
N ASN A 59 -26.26 0.68 -19.03
CA ASN A 59 -27.04 1.58 -18.19
C ASN A 59 -26.17 2.62 -17.45
N ILE A 60 -24.88 2.71 -17.75
CA ILE A 60 -23.99 3.73 -17.17
C ILE A 60 -24.28 5.07 -17.83
N GLY A 61 -24.73 6.05 -17.03
CA GLY A 61 -25.00 7.41 -17.51
C GLY A 61 -23.85 8.40 -17.28
N ASN A 62 -22.96 8.14 -16.31
CA ASN A 62 -21.86 9.05 -15.97
C ASN A 62 -20.69 8.28 -15.34
N GLN A 63 -19.48 8.81 -15.47
CA GLN A 63 -18.26 8.32 -14.85
C GLN A 63 -17.65 9.44 -13.99
N MET A 64 -17.50 9.19 -12.69
CA MET A 64 -16.88 10.15 -11.77
C MET A 64 -15.36 10.11 -11.89
N GLU A 65 -14.71 11.25 -11.68
CA GLU A 65 -13.24 11.31 -11.58
C GLU A 65 -12.74 10.59 -10.32
N GLN A 66 -11.57 9.96 -10.43
CA GLN A 66 -10.91 9.34 -9.28
C GLN A 66 -10.46 10.43 -8.30
N VAL A 67 -10.88 10.33 -7.04
CA VAL A 67 -10.58 11.32 -5.98
C VAL A 67 -9.07 11.48 -5.78
N GLN A 68 -8.32 10.37 -5.77
CA GLN A 68 -6.87 10.36 -5.64
C GLN A 68 -6.23 9.85 -6.92
N ARG A 69 -5.45 10.70 -7.59
CA ARG A 69 -4.71 10.29 -8.79
C ARG A 69 -3.59 9.33 -8.43
N VAL A 70 -3.46 8.25 -9.18
CA VAL A 70 -2.35 7.30 -9.04
C VAL A 70 -1.07 7.99 -9.48
N ALA A 71 -0.07 8.02 -8.59
CA ALA A 71 1.23 8.60 -8.91
C ALA A 71 1.97 7.70 -9.90
N LYS A 72 2.67 8.33 -10.86
CA LYS A 72 3.49 7.59 -11.83
C LYS A 72 4.69 6.96 -11.12
N ARG A 73 4.96 5.68 -11.41
CA ARG A 73 6.20 5.01 -10.99
C ARG A 73 7.41 5.58 -11.73
N SER A 74 8.62 5.39 -11.19
CA SER A 74 9.87 5.81 -11.84
C SER A 74 9.95 5.36 -13.30
N ASP A 75 9.50 4.13 -13.57
CA ASP A 75 9.63 3.46 -14.86
C ASP A 75 8.61 3.96 -15.90
N GLU A 76 7.57 4.66 -15.46
CA GLU A 76 6.48 5.18 -16.30
C GLU A 76 6.78 6.58 -16.85
N TYR A 77 7.83 7.25 -16.35
CA TYR A 77 8.26 8.55 -16.88
C TYR A 77 8.98 8.41 -18.22
N THR A 78 8.58 9.24 -19.17
CA THR A 78 9.22 9.32 -20.49
C THR A 78 10.65 9.86 -20.39
N ALA A 79 11.50 9.53 -21.37
CA ALA A 79 12.88 10.04 -21.41
C ALA A 79 12.93 11.58 -21.45
N GLU A 80 11.95 12.21 -22.12
CA GLU A 80 11.81 13.66 -22.20
C GLU A 80 11.49 14.29 -20.83
N GLU A 81 10.51 13.74 -20.10
CA GLU A 81 10.16 14.20 -18.74
C GLU A 81 11.37 14.08 -17.80
N ARG A 82 12.12 12.98 -17.90
CA ARG A 82 13.32 12.75 -17.09
C ARG A 82 14.45 13.71 -17.44
N ALA A 83 14.68 13.98 -18.72
CA ALA A 83 15.72 14.93 -19.17
C ALA A 83 15.38 16.38 -18.82
N LYS A 84 14.09 16.74 -18.81
CA LYS A 84 13.61 18.07 -18.41
C LYS A 84 13.78 18.31 -16.91
N PHE A 85 13.74 17.27 -16.09
CA PHE A 85 13.93 17.40 -14.65
C PHE A 85 15.41 17.69 -14.30
N PRO A 86 15.72 18.79 -13.61
CA PRO A 86 17.10 19.17 -13.34
C PRO A 86 17.76 18.22 -12.34
N ARG A 87 19.04 17.92 -12.56
CA ARG A 87 19.85 17.19 -11.59
C ARG A 87 20.15 18.10 -10.39
N LEU A 88 19.73 17.69 -9.20
CA LEU A 88 19.83 18.51 -7.98
C LEU A 88 21.22 18.47 -7.31
N PHE A 89 21.92 17.33 -7.39
CA PHE A 89 23.25 17.15 -6.83
C PHE A 89 24.14 16.34 -7.77
N LYS A 90 25.44 16.60 -7.70
CA LYS A 90 26.47 15.76 -8.33
C LYS A 90 27.26 15.09 -7.22
N PHE A 91 27.30 13.77 -7.26
CA PHE A 91 28.22 13.01 -6.43
C PHE A 91 29.67 13.28 -6.84
N LYS A 92 30.61 13.13 -5.91
CA LYS A 92 32.05 13.14 -6.22
C LYS A 92 32.38 11.90 -7.04
N ASP A 93 33.46 11.96 -7.81
CA ASP A 93 33.88 10.82 -8.65
C ASP A 93 34.22 9.57 -7.84
N ASP A 94 34.64 9.74 -6.58
CA ASP A 94 34.93 8.67 -5.61
C ASP A 94 33.71 8.28 -4.76
N HIS A 95 32.50 8.66 -5.17
CA HIS A 95 31.30 8.29 -4.43
C HIS A 95 30.97 6.82 -4.64
N PHE A 96 30.99 6.07 -3.54
CA PHE A 96 30.65 4.66 -3.50
C PHE A 96 29.13 4.47 -3.62
N ILE A 97 28.70 3.62 -4.56
CA ILE A 97 27.30 3.25 -4.77
C ILE A 97 27.13 1.79 -4.36
N ASP A 98 26.56 1.57 -3.17
CA ASP A 98 26.45 0.28 -2.50
C ASP A 98 25.86 -0.84 -3.37
N TRP A 99 24.91 -0.53 -4.26
CA TRP A 99 24.22 -1.52 -5.09
C TRP A 99 24.94 -1.85 -6.41
N GLU A 100 25.91 -1.06 -6.85
CA GLU A 100 26.75 -1.37 -8.02
C GLU A 100 27.95 -2.25 -7.64
N ARG A 101 28.41 -2.10 -6.41
CA ARG A 101 29.49 -2.89 -5.81
C ARG A 101 29.01 -3.38 -4.44
N PRO A 102 28.19 -4.45 -4.38
CA PRO A 102 27.78 -4.98 -3.09
C PRO A 102 29.04 -5.34 -2.30
N VAL A 103 29.24 -4.67 -1.17
CA VAL A 103 30.28 -5.07 -0.22
C VAL A 103 29.97 -6.51 0.19
N GLU A 104 30.99 -7.36 0.25
CA GLU A 104 30.81 -8.68 0.87
C GLU A 104 30.12 -8.49 2.21
N SER A 105 29.06 -9.28 2.48
CA SER A 105 28.33 -9.23 3.75
C SER A 105 29.36 -9.11 4.87
N PRO A 106 29.39 -8.02 5.67
CA PRO A 106 30.45 -7.74 6.63
C PRO A 106 30.44 -8.70 7.85
N GLY A 107 29.96 -9.93 7.66
CA GLY A 107 29.51 -10.83 8.70
C GLY A 107 28.19 -10.37 9.30
N HIS A 108 27.46 -11.32 9.88
CA HIS A 108 26.51 -10.93 10.92
C HIS A 108 27.31 -10.39 12.10
N TRP A 109 26.89 -9.27 12.69
CA TRP A 109 27.53 -8.74 13.89
C TRP A 109 27.51 -9.81 15.00
N THR A 110 28.66 -10.41 15.30
CA THR A 110 28.79 -11.51 16.28
C THR A 110 28.99 -11.02 17.71
N GLY A 111 28.84 -9.70 17.96
CA GLY A 111 28.96 -9.10 19.28
C GLY A 111 30.36 -9.14 19.92
N LYS A 112 31.37 -9.69 19.23
CA LYS A 112 32.73 -9.84 19.77
C LYS A 112 33.55 -8.55 19.71
N ASP A 113 33.27 -7.67 18.75
CA ASP A 113 33.88 -6.36 18.64
C ASP A 113 32.99 -5.34 19.35
N ARG A 114 33.24 -5.16 20.65
CA ARG A 114 32.59 -4.11 21.44
C ARG A 114 33.00 -2.78 20.83
N SER A 115 32.04 -2.01 20.30
CA SER A 115 32.31 -0.62 19.91
C SER A 115 32.89 0.12 21.12
N PRO A 116 34.10 0.71 21.03
CA PRO A 116 34.70 1.43 22.15
C PRO A 116 33.90 2.69 22.53
N PHE A 117 32.90 3.07 21.72
CA PHE A 117 32.12 4.29 21.86
C PHE A 117 30.68 4.07 22.34
N ASN A 118 30.23 2.83 22.58
CA ASN A 118 28.86 2.58 23.05
C ASN A 118 28.82 2.27 24.56
N PRO A 119 28.38 3.22 25.42
CA PRO A 119 28.40 3.06 26.87
C PRO A 119 27.37 2.05 27.41
N TYR A 120 26.37 1.65 26.62
CA TYR A 120 25.30 0.75 27.06
C TYR A 120 25.74 -0.72 27.21
N TYR A 121 26.93 -1.10 26.71
CA TYR A 121 27.46 -2.47 26.77
C TYR A 121 28.70 -2.62 27.65
N GLN A 122 29.07 -1.59 28.42
CA GLN A 122 30.26 -1.63 29.29
C GLN A 122 30.01 -2.29 30.65
N ASN A 123 28.75 -2.41 31.08
CA ASN A 123 28.39 -2.87 32.42
C ASN A 123 27.52 -4.13 32.41
N LYS A 124 28.11 -5.28 32.06
CA LYS A 124 27.61 -6.60 32.49
C LYS A 124 28.81 -7.48 32.83
N SER A 125 29.10 -7.57 34.14
CA SER A 125 30.03 -8.53 34.74
C SER A 125 29.46 -9.94 34.70
#